data_AF-A0A958J0K0-F1
#
_entry.id   AF-A0A958J0K0-F1
#
_cell.length_a   1.000
_cell.length_b   1.000
_cell.length_c   1.000
_cell.angle_alpha   90.00
_cell.angle_beta   90.00
_cell.angle_gamma   90.00
#
_symmetry.space_group_name_H-M   'P 1'
#
loop_
_entity.id
_entity.type
_entity.pdbx_description
1 polymer ?
#
loop_
_entity_poly.entity_id
_entity_poly.type
_entity_poly.pdbx_seq_one_letter_code
_entity_poly.pdbx_strand_id
1 'polypeptide(L)'
;MHRFIFVPIFLLSGNLSCSAKAPSDSLRLTSPDCPGIWKKSDLFDATSKSFFIPYEIWTGEPWNKIKEIPKGKIDKVIKSYGKQGSRISGPFHWTHPILKKTFHVYKRERLNSAKEQLFVFNKQGIGRVLDRRPKRKDRYYDGLNIKFPAGFGWKIGVAKRIDFYQWIGTEKRQRSHEVIVANLKFDRCDKLVRLVSHFLINGRLDHVYNFEPNKGMVDAFQQ
;
A
#
# COMPACT_ATOMS: atom_id res chain seq x y z
N MET A 1 -39.57 22.60 71.73
CA MET A 1 -40.71 22.79 70.80
C MET A 1 -40.10 22.76 69.41
N HIS A 2 -40.20 21.74 68.56
CA HIS A 2 -41.34 20.96 68.09
C HIS A 2 -40.96 19.47 67.93
N ARG A 3 -41.90 18.59 68.27
CA ARG A 3 -41.90 17.14 67.98
C ARG A 3 -42.77 16.89 66.75
N PHE A 4 -42.36 16.02 65.84
CA PHE A 4 -43.25 15.18 64.98
C PHE A 4 -42.43 13.92 64.63
N ILE A 5 -42.66 12.79 65.33
CA ILE A 5 -43.68 11.73 65.11
C ILE A 5 -43.33 10.84 63.90
N PHE A 6 -42.88 9.64 64.26
CA PHE A 6 -42.82 8.42 63.45
C PHE A 6 -44.22 7.95 63.07
N VAL A 7 -44.41 7.49 61.83
CA VAL A 7 -45.48 6.55 61.46
C VAL A 7 -44.88 5.47 60.56
N PRO A 8 -44.87 4.19 60.95
CA PRO A 8 -44.58 3.08 60.06
C PRO A 8 -45.88 2.56 59.43
N ILE A 9 -45.83 2.17 58.15
CA ILE A 9 -46.88 1.36 57.53
C ILE A 9 -46.25 0.04 57.07
N PHE A 10 -46.86 -1.03 57.56
CA PHE A 10 -46.55 -2.44 57.27
C PHE A 10 -47.24 -2.93 55.99
N LEU A 11 -46.57 -3.88 55.33
CA LEU A 11 -47.07 -5.04 54.56
C LEU A 11 -48.06 -4.84 53.39
N LEU A 12 -47.68 -5.36 52.21
CA LEU A 12 -48.27 -6.59 51.69
C LEU A 12 -47.44 -7.22 50.56
N SER A 13 -47.44 -8.54 50.62
CA SER A 13 -46.82 -9.55 49.77
C SER A 13 -47.26 -9.53 48.31
N GLY A 14 -46.34 -9.83 47.40
CA GLY A 14 -46.63 -10.17 46.02
C GLY A 14 -45.44 -10.83 45.32
N ASN A 15 -45.26 -12.13 45.53
CA ASN A 15 -44.41 -12.96 44.69
C ASN A 15 -45.05 -13.09 43.31
N LEU A 16 -44.45 -12.49 42.29
CA LEU A 16 -44.58 -12.92 40.90
C LEU A 16 -43.19 -13.05 40.30
N SER A 17 -42.65 -14.26 40.47
CA SER A 17 -41.57 -14.80 39.66
C SER A 17 -42.04 -14.85 38.20
N CYS A 18 -41.59 -13.90 37.39
CA CYS A 18 -41.63 -14.04 35.94
C CYS A 18 -40.19 -14.25 35.45
N SER A 19 -39.79 -15.52 35.44
CA SER A 19 -38.57 -16.00 34.80
C SER A 19 -38.74 -15.86 33.29
N ALA A 20 -38.47 -14.68 32.75
CA ALA A 20 -38.29 -14.48 31.32
C ALA A 20 -36.85 -14.90 30.96
N LYS A 21 -36.68 -16.19 30.69
CA LYS A 21 -35.49 -16.69 29.98
C LYS A 21 -35.51 -16.07 28.60
N ALA A 22 -34.78 -14.98 28.41
CA ALA A 22 -34.51 -14.44 27.09
C ALA A 22 -33.83 -15.55 26.28
N PRO A 23 -34.32 -15.92 25.09
CA PRO A 23 -33.59 -16.81 24.20
C PRO A 23 -32.35 -16.03 23.75
N SER A 24 -31.19 -16.34 24.34
CA SER A 24 -29.91 -15.89 23.81
C SER A 24 -29.56 -16.74 22.59
N ASP A 25 -30.40 -16.63 21.55
CA ASP A 25 -29.95 -16.92 20.19
C ASP A 25 -28.96 -15.82 19.84
N SER A 26 -27.72 -16.04 20.25
CA SER A 26 -26.58 -15.37 19.65
C SER A 26 -26.55 -15.80 18.19
N LEU A 27 -27.30 -15.08 17.36
CA LEU A 27 -27.04 -14.97 15.93
C LEU A 27 -25.60 -14.48 15.81
N ARG A 28 -24.65 -15.42 15.79
CA ARG A 28 -23.35 -15.17 15.18
C ARG A 28 -23.69 -14.80 13.75
N LEU A 29 -23.68 -13.49 13.47
CA LEU A 29 -23.45 -12.96 12.14
C LEU A 29 -22.18 -13.63 11.65
N THR A 30 -22.32 -14.79 11.02
CA THR A 30 -21.25 -15.39 10.27
C THR A 30 -20.91 -14.35 9.22
N SER A 31 -19.68 -13.83 9.31
CA SER A 31 -19.13 -12.95 8.27
C SER A 31 -19.51 -13.56 6.93
N PRO A 32 -20.08 -12.78 5.98
CA PRO A 32 -20.41 -13.30 4.67
C PRO A 32 -19.18 -14.02 4.12
N ASP A 33 -19.37 -15.23 3.61
CA ASP A 33 -18.29 -15.92 2.90
C ASP A 33 -17.92 -15.06 1.70
N CYS A 34 -16.78 -14.42 1.81
CA CYS A 34 -16.28 -13.46 0.83
C CYS A 34 -15.09 -14.08 0.11
N PRO A 35 -15.26 -15.03 -0.81
CA PRO A 35 -14.14 -15.64 -1.53
C PRO A 35 -13.40 -14.58 -2.34
N GLY A 36 -12.07 -14.68 -2.42
CA GLY A 36 -11.27 -13.81 -3.27
C GLY A 36 -9.82 -13.61 -2.83
N ILE A 37 -9.10 -12.90 -3.69
CA ILE A 37 -7.71 -12.46 -3.49
C ILE A 37 -7.66 -11.07 -2.83
N TRP A 38 -6.49 -10.66 -2.36
CA TRP A 38 -6.26 -9.38 -1.67
C TRP A 38 -6.95 -9.23 -0.31
N LYS A 39 -7.25 -10.33 0.40
CA LYS A 39 -7.82 -10.23 1.74
C LYS A 39 -6.82 -9.64 2.73
N LYS A 40 -7.31 -8.88 3.70
CA LYS A 40 -6.48 -8.35 4.80
C LYS A 40 -5.68 -9.45 5.49
N SER A 41 -6.26 -10.64 5.70
CA SER A 41 -5.59 -11.80 6.28
C SER A 41 -4.45 -12.36 5.42
N ASP A 42 -4.52 -12.21 4.09
CA ASP A 42 -3.43 -12.61 3.19
C ASP A 42 -2.28 -11.58 3.25
N LEU A 43 -2.59 -10.31 3.49
CA LEU A 43 -1.64 -9.19 3.42
C LEU A 43 -0.96 -8.88 4.75
N PHE A 44 -1.68 -8.98 5.87
CA PHE A 44 -1.21 -8.61 7.20
C PHE A 44 -0.42 -9.75 7.85
N ASP A 45 0.74 -9.43 8.41
CA ASP A 45 1.51 -10.30 9.30
C ASP A 45 1.34 -9.83 10.75
N ALA A 46 0.70 -10.66 11.57
CA ALA A 46 0.45 -10.39 12.97
C ALA A 46 1.74 -10.32 13.82
N THR A 47 2.80 -11.05 13.42
CA THR A 47 4.05 -11.13 14.17
C THR A 47 4.81 -9.81 14.08
N SER A 48 5.07 -9.32 12.86
CA SER A 48 5.75 -8.04 12.64
C SER A 48 4.83 -6.83 12.77
N LYS A 49 3.51 -7.05 12.92
CA LYS A 49 2.46 -6.02 12.88
C LYS A 49 2.62 -5.14 11.63
N SER A 50 2.81 -5.76 10.48
CA SER A 50 3.08 -5.07 9.22
C SER A 50 2.37 -5.76 8.05
N PHE A 51 2.36 -5.09 6.90
CA PHE A 51 1.75 -5.59 5.68
C PHE A 51 2.81 -6.01 4.67
N PHE A 52 2.55 -7.14 4.02
CA PHE A 52 3.04 -7.39 2.68
C PHE A 52 2.11 -6.70 1.68
N ILE A 53 2.67 -5.88 0.80
CA ILE A 53 1.94 -5.25 -0.30
C ILE A 53 2.39 -5.93 -1.60
N PRO A 54 1.49 -6.66 -2.29
CA PRO A 54 1.84 -7.36 -3.53
C PRO A 54 2.33 -6.42 -4.62
N TYR A 55 3.33 -6.84 -5.39
CA TYR A 55 3.95 -6.04 -6.46
C TYR A 55 2.97 -5.72 -7.59
N GLU A 56 1.98 -6.59 -7.77
CA GLU A 56 0.90 -6.49 -8.72
C GLU A 56 0.03 -5.24 -8.50
N ILE A 57 0.06 -4.64 -7.30
CA ILE A 57 -0.63 -3.38 -7.02
C ILE A 57 -0.08 -2.24 -7.89
N TRP A 58 1.18 -2.34 -8.30
CA TRP A 58 1.86 -1.36 -9.14
C TRP A 58 1.66 -1.65 -10.62
N THR A 59 1.69 -2.92 -11.02
CA THR A 59 1.56 -3.36 -12.41
C THR A 59 0.11 -3.43 -12.88
N GLY A 60 -0.82 -3.55 -11.94
CA GLY A 60 -2.23 -3.80 -12.18
C GLY A 60 -2.55 -5.25 -12.56
N GLU A 61 -1.59 -6.17 -12.50
CA GLU A 61 -1.87 -7.60 -12.75
C GLU A 61 -2.71 -8.23 -11.63
N PRO A 62 -3.36 -9.38 -11.86
CA PRO A 62 -3.95 -10.17 -10.80
C PRO A 62 -2.87 -10.75 -9.87
N TRP A 63 -3.05 -10.61 -8.56
CA TRP A 63 -2.17 -11.25 -7.58
C TRP A 63 -2.60 -12.70 -7.30
N ASN A 64 -1.65 -13.62 -7.33
CA ASN A 64 -1.86 -15.05 -7.15
C ASN A 64 -1.63 -15.54 -5.69
N LYS A 65 -1.58 -14.61 -4.72
CA LYS A 65 -1.27 -14.87 -3.30
C LYS A 65 0.17 -15.25 -2.97
N ILE A 66 1.07 -15.36 -3.97
CA ILE A 66 2.47 -15.63 -3.72
C ILE A 66 3.16 -14.36 -3.22
N LYS A 67 3.85 -14.45 -2.08
CA LYS A 67 4.59 -13.33 -1.48
C LYS A 67 6.04 -13.30 -1.97
N GLU A 68 6.21 -13.22 -3.28
CA GLU A 68 7.52 -13.19 -3.93
C GLU A 68 7.58 -12.08 -4.97
N ILE A 69 8.79 -11.73 -5.39
CA ILE A 69 8.98 -10.83 -6.53
C ILE A 69 8.47 -11.55 -7.79
N PRO A 70 7.48 -10.99 -8.52
CA PRO A 70 6.99 -11.62 -9.74
C PRO A 70 8.11 -11.75 -10.77
N LYS A 71 8.10 -12.87 -11.48
CA LYS A 71 9.06 -13.18 -12.57
C LYS A 71 8.40 -13.19 -13.95
N GLY A 72 7.06 -13.12 -13.98
CA GLY A 72 6.27 -13.17 -15.20
C GLY A 72 6.50 -11.95 -16.09
N LYS A 73 6.34 -12.16 -17.40
CA LYS A 73 6.30 -11.07 -18.37
C LYS A 73 5.04 -10.23 -18.15
N ILE A 74 5.22 -8.92 -18.19
CA ILE A 74 4.17 -7.92 -18.04
C ILE A 74 4.27 -7.03 -19.27
N ASP A 75 3.11 -6.74 -19.84
CA ASP A 75 2.98 -5.74 -20.89
C ASP A 75 1.58 -5.13 -20.84
N LYS A 76 1.42 -4.08 -20.02
CA LYS A 76 0.11 -3.55 -19.64
C LYS A 76 0.06 -2.04 -19.69
N VAL A 77 -1.04 -1.52 -20.21
CA VAL A 77 -1.36 -0.09 -20.11
C VAL A 77 -2.23 0.14 -18.89
N ILE A 78 -1.73 0.96 -17.96
CA ILE A 78 -2.47 1.45 -16.80
C ILE A 78 -3.03 2.83 -17.15
N LYS A 79 -4.34 3.00 -16.93
CA LYS A 79 -5.02 4.29 -17.03
C LYS A 79 -5.03 4.95 -15.66
N SER A 80 -4.71 6.25 -15.61
CA SER A 80 -4.86 7.08 -14.41
C SER A 80 -6.03 8.04 -14.62
N TYR A 81 -6.79 8.33 -13.57
CA TYR A 81 -7.99 9.17 -13.64
C TYR A 81 -7.64 10.56 -14.17
N GLY A 82 -8.30 10.95 -15.27
CA GLY A 82 -8.12 12.26 -15.90
C GLY A 82 -6.70 12.56 -16.40
N LYS A 83 -5.81 11.56 -16.45
CA LYS A 83 -4.39 11.72 -16.81
C LYS A 83 -3.99 10.75 -17.90
N GLN A 84 -2.90 11.08 -18.60
CA GLN A 84 -2.29 10.17 -19.55
C GLN A 84 -1.87 8.87 -18.84
N GLY A 85 -2.25 7.74 -19.43
CA GLY A 85 -1.86 6.42 -18.95
C GLY A 85 -0.35 6.19 -19.02
N SER A 86 0.10 5.07 -18.45
CA SER A 86 1.46 4.58 -18.58
C SER A 86 1.45 3.13 -19.06
N ARG A 87 2.39 2.75 -19.91
CA ARG A 87 2.67 1.35 -20.21
C ARG A 87 3.72 0.84 -19.23
N ILE A 88 3.49 -0.33 -18.65
CA ILE A 88 4.46 -1.08 -17.86
C ILE A 88 4.82 -2.33 -18.63
N SER A 89 6.11 -2.55 -18.85
CA SER A 89 6.62 -3.72 -19.55
C SER A 89 7.85 -4.31 -18.86
N GLY A 90 8.10 -5.61 -19.02
CA GLY A 90 9.27 -6.30 -18.47
C GLY A 90 8.94 -7.71 -17.96
N PRO A 91 9.85 -8.38 -17.24
CA PRO A 91 11.17 -7.90 -16.88
C PRO A 91 12.13 -7.89 -18.08
N PHE A 92 13.13 -7.01 -18.04
CA PHE A 92 14.25 -6.94 -18.97
C PHE A 92 15.58 -7.02 -18.21
N HIS A 93 16.61 -7.57 -18.84
CA HIS A 93 17.97 -7.40 -18.35
C HIS A 93 18.48 -6.01 -18.75
N TRP A 94 18.91 -5.21 -17.78
CA TRP A 94 19.47 -3.89 -18.01
C TRP A 94 20.74 -3.69 -17.20
N THR A 95 21.83 -3.33 -17.88
CA THR A 95 23.11 -3.06 -17.24
C THR A 95 23.24 -1.60 -16.90
N HIS A 96 23.40 -1.31 -15.61
CA HIS A 96 23.60 0.05 -15.13
C HIS A 96 24.91 0.62 -15.68
N PRO A 97 24.89 1.76 -16.41
CA PRO A 97 26.07 2.20 -17.17
C PRO A 97 27.25 2.60 -16.29
N ILE A 98 26.98 3.05 -15.05
CA ILE A 98 27.99 3.45 -14.08
C ILE A 98 28.41 2.29 -13.18
N LEU A 99 27.46 1.64 -12.49
CA LEU A 99 27.74 0.52 -11.58
C LEU A 99 28.19 -0.77 -12.28
N LYS A 100 28.02 -0.87 -13.59
CA LYS A 100 28.27 -2.09 -14.39
C LYS A 100 27.52 -3.34 -13.92
N LYS A 101 26.48 -3.13 -13.09
CA LYS A 101 25.63 -4.18 -12.53
C LYS A 101 24.41 -4.40 -13.41
N THR A 102 24.09 -5.65 -13.70
CA THR A 102 22.85 -6.03 -14.40
C THR A 102 21.69 -6.13 -13.40
N PHE A 103 20.57 -5.52 -13.75
CA PHE A 103 19.31 -5.56 -13.00
C PHE A 103 18.22 -6.22 -13.86
N HIS A 104 17.31 -6.93 -13.20
CA HIS A 104 16.01 -7.32 -13.79
C HIS A 104 15.03 -6.18 -13.57
N VAL A 105 14.69 -5.47 -14.64
CA VAL A 105 13.95 -4.21 -14.56
C VAL A 105 12.59 -4.30 -15.23
N TYR A 106 11.64 -3.56 -14.66
CA TYR A 106 10.37 -3.23 -15.30
C TYR A 106 10.45 -1.80 -15.78
N LYS A 107 10.08 -1.59 -17.04
CA LYS A 107 10.00 -0.28 -17.66
C LYS A 107 8.61 0.30 -17.42
N ARG A 108 8.56 1.60 -17.12
CA ARG A 108 7.34 2.39 -17.13
C ARG A 108 7.51 3.59 -18.04
N GLU A 109 6.68 3.66 -19.07
CA GLU A 109 6.66 4.74 -20.06
C GLU A 109 5.34 5.48 -19.95
N ARG A 110 5.39 6.81 -19.89
CA ARG A 110 4.17 7.61 -19.97
C ARG A 110 3.71 7.68 -21.43
N LEU A 111 2.44 7.38 -21.70
CA LEU A 111 1.92 7.44 -23.06
C LEU A 111 2.06 8.87 -23.61
N ASN A 112 2.46 8.97 -24.89
CA ASN A 112 2.70 10.25 -25.60
C ASN A 112 3.75 11.14 -24.93
N SER A 113 4.74 10.54 -24.25
CA SER A 113 5.85 11.25 -23.63
C SER A 113 7.13 10.44 -23.81
N ALA A 114 8.26 11.10 -24.08
CA ALA A 114 9.57 10.41 -24.08
C ALA A 114 10.14 10.21 -22.66
N LYS A 115 9.27 10.27 -21.63
CA LYS A 115 9.66 9.94 -20.26
C LYS A 115 9.68 8.43 -20.08
N GLU A 116 10.86 7.90 -19.81
CA GLU A 116 11.13 6.50 -19.54
C GLU A 116 11.69 6.33 -18.13
N GLN A 117 11.17 5.38 -17.38
CA GLN A 117 11.70 5.03 -16.07
C GLN A 117 11.88 3.52 -15.96
N LEU A 118 12.98 3.09 -15.35
CA LEU A 118 13.24 1.68 -15.06
C LEU A 118 13.19 1.45 -13.56
N PHE A 119 12.53 0.38 -13.17
CA PHE A 119 12.32 -0.01 -11.79
C PHE A 119 12.80 -1.43 -11.54
N VAL A 120 13.37 -1.67 -10.35
CA VAL A 120 13.72 -2.99 -9.84
C VAL A 120 12.83 -3.32 -8.66
N PHE A 121 12.35 -4.56 -8.60
CA PHE A 121 11.59 -5.05 -7.47
C PHE A 121 12.56 -5.63 -6.44
N ASN A 122 12.38 -5.27 -5.18
CA ASN A 122 13.16 -5.81 -4.07
C ASN A 122 12.23 -6.18 -2.91
N LYS A 123 12.74 -6.90 -1.91
CA LYS A 123 11.91 -7.39 -0.78
C LYS A 123 11.18 -6.28 -0.03
N GLN A 124 11.68 -5.05 -0.06
CA GLN A 124 11.11 -3.95 0.72
C GLN A 124 10.21 -3.04 -0.12
N GLY A 125 10.32 -3.04 -1.46
CA GLY A 125 9.69 -2.02 -2.29
C GLY A 125 10.04 -2.14 -3.77
N ILE A 126 9.52 -1.19 -4.54
CA ILE A 126 9.89 -1.00 -5.95
C ILE A 126 10.81 0.21 -6.04
N GLY A 127 12.08 -0.06 -6.33
CA GLY A 127 13.15 0.93 -6.46
C GLY A 127 13.32 1.41 -7.90
N ARG A 128 13.78 2.65 -8.10
CA ARG A 128 14.21 3.12 -9.43
C ARG A 128 15.66 2.73 -9.70
N VAL A 129 15.97 2.53 -10.98
CA VAL A 129 17.35 2.45 -11.51
C VAL A 129 17.61 3.45 -12.65
N LEU A 130 16.56 3.94 -13.33
CA LEU A 130 16.64 4.99 -14.36
C LEU A 130 15.43 5.94 -14.28
N ASP A 131 15.67 7.24 -14.48
CA ASP A 131 14.66 8.24 -14.81
C ASP A 131 15.20 9.13 -15.95
N ARG A 132 14.72 8.87 -17.17
CA ARG A 132 15.04 9.59 -18.40
C ARG A 132 13.91 10.51 -18.77
N ARG A 133 14.24 11.75 -19.12
CA ARG A 133 13.27 12.79 -19.48
C ARG A 133 13.80 13.64 -20.64
N PRO A 134 12.92 14.12 -21.54
CA PRO A 134 13.31 15.10 -22.54
C PRO A 134 14.01 16.29 -21.91
N LYS A 135 15.06 16.79 -22.56
CA LYS A 135 15.80 18.01 -22.17
C LYS A 135 16.44 17.95 -20.77
N ARG A 136 16.64 16.77 -20.19
CA ARG A 136 17.33 16.58 -18.91
C ARG A 136 18.39 15.48 -19.03
N LYS A 137 19.48 15.62 -18.29
CA LYS A 137 20.46 14.53 -18.13
C LYS A 137 19.78 13.32 -17.50
N ASP A 138 20.11 12.13 -17.99
CA ASP A 138 19.68 10.86 -17.42
C ASP A 138 20.07 10.78 -15.94
N ARG A 139 19.14 10.28 -15.12
CA ARG A 139 19.39 10.03 -13.70
C ARG A 139 19.41 8.53 -13.48
N TYR A 140 20.53 8.03 -12.96
CA TYR A 140 20.68 6.63 -12.58
C TYR A 140 20.61 6.47 -11.07
N TYR A 141 20.21 5.29 -10.63
CA TYR A 141 20.02 4.95 -9.22
C TYR A 141 20.49 3.51 -8.97
N ASP A 142 20.88 3.24 -7.74
CA ASP A 142 21.41 1.93 -7.31
C ASP A 142 20.36 0.82 -7.14
N GLY A 143 19.08 1.13 -7.39
CA GLY A 143 17.96 0.23 -7.18
C GLY A 143 17.37 0.25 -5.76
N LEU A 144 17.96 1.00 -4.83
CA LEU A 144 17.47 1.17 -3.47
C LEU A 144 16.51 2.35 -3.31
N ASN A 145 16.37 3.20 -4.34
CA ASN A 145 15.44 4.32 -4.38
C ASN A 145 13.95 3.87 -4.40
N ILE A 146 13.46 3.27 -3.31
CA ILE A 146 12.10 2.72 -3.18
C ILE A 146 11.08 3.85 -3.31
N LYS A 147 10.39 3.88 -4.45
CA LYS A 147 9.37 4.89 -4.71
C LYS A 147 7.96 4.41 -4.36
N PHE A 148 7.73 3.11 -4.44
CA PHE A 148 6.42 2.50 -4.23
C PHE A 148 6.51 1.38 -3.19
N PRO A 149 5.59 1.37 -2.21
CA PRO A 149 5.63 0.42 -1.11
C PRO A 149 5.02 -0.92 -1.51
N ALA A 150 5.69 -1.68 -2.38
CA ALA A 150 5.30 -3.04 -2.78
C ALA A 150 6.39 -4.02 -2.35
N GLY A 151 6.08 -4.88 -1.38
CA GLY A 151 7.01 -5.74 -0.67
C GLY A 151 6.62 -5.89 0.80
N PHE A 152 7.56 -6.31 1.64
CA PHE A 152 7.36 -6.64 3.04
C PHE A 152 7.62 -5.46 4.00
N GLY A 153 6.99 -5.52 5.17
CA GLY A 153 7.38 -4.72 6.32
C GLY A 153 6.72 -3.35 6.42
N TRP A 154 5.61 -3.12 5.71
CA TRP A 154 4.96 -1.82 5.69
C TRP A 154 3.97 -1.64 6.85
N LYS A 155 4.17 -0.61 7.66
CA LYS A 155 3.22 -0.23 8.72
C LYS A 155 2.44 1.00 8.28
N ILE A 156 1.13 0.99 8.50
CA ILE A 156 0.26 2.12 8.13
C ILE A 156 0.65 3.34 8.98
N GLY A 157 0.80 4.50 8.34
CA GLY A 157 1.12 5.77 8.99
C GLY A 157 2.58 5.92 9.43
N VAL A 158 3.42 4.89 9.28
CA VAL A 158 4.84 4.96 9.68
C VAL A 158 5.70 5.33 8.47
N ALA A 159 6.49 6.39 8.61
CA ALA A 159 7.49 6.77 7.62
C ALA A 159 8.66 5.79 7.62
N LYS A 160 9.00 5.31 6.43
CA LYS A 160 10.21 4.53 6.20
C LYS A 160 11.20 5.39 5.44
N ARG A 161 12.28 5.77 6.11
CA ARG A 161 13.42 6.45 5.48
C ARG A 161 14.18 5.47 4.59
N ILE A 162 14.53 5.93 3.40
CA ILE A 162 15.25 5.17 2.39
C ILE A 162 16.46 6.00 1.96
N ASP A 163 17.65 5.48 2.23
CA ASP A 163 18.90 6.06 1.75
C ASP A 163 19.36 5.33 0.48
N PHE A 164 19.85 6.08 -0.50
CA PHE A 164 20.23 5.56 -1.81
C PHE A 164 21.25 6.46 -2.50
N TYR A 165 21.92 5.94 -3.51
CA TYR A 165 22.77 6.70 -4.41
C TYR A 165 22.08 7.05 -5.72
N GLN A 166 22.31 8.27 -6.17
CA GLN A 166 21.88 8.79 -7.46
C GLN A 166 23.09 9.28 -8.24
N TRP A 167 23.07 9.07 -9.56
CA TRP A 167 24.03 9.66 -10.47
C TRP A 167 23.34 10.56 -11.49
N ILE A 168 23.95 11.72 -11.75
CA ILE A 168 23.57 12.62 -12.85
C ILE A 168 24.83 12.84 -13.69
N GLY A 169 24.92 12.21 -14.86
CA GLY A 169 26.22 12.01 -15.50
C GLY A 169 27.10 11.10 -14.64
N THR A 170 28.34 11.51 -14.36
CA THR A 170 29.28 10.78 -13.50
C THR A 170 29.21 11.17 -12.03
N GLU A 171 28.50 12.25 -11.68
CA GLU A 171 28.45 12.78 -10.33
C GLU A 171 27.59 11.89 -9.42
N LYS A 172 28.20 11.28 -8.41
CA LYS A 172 27.54 10.45 -7.39
C LYS A 172 27.02 11.33 -6.25
N ARG A 173 25.75 11.15 -5.90
CA ARG A 173 25.09 11.86 -4.79
C ARG A 173 24.42 10.86 -3.86
N GLN A 174 24.71 10.97 -2.57
CA GLN A 174 23.91 10.29 -1.55
C GLN A 174 22.63 11.10 -1.31
N ARG A 175 21.49 10.41 -1.27
CA ARG A 175 20.17 11.01 -1.09
C ARG A 175 19.36 10.17 -0.12
N SER A 176 18.34 10.79 0.43
CA SER A 176 17.32 10.10 1.20
C SER A 176 15.94 10.61 0.84
N HIS A 177 14.93 9.79 1.06
CA HIS A 177 13.52 10.18 1.02
C HIS A 177 12.74 9.33 2.02
N GLU A 178 11.45 9.59 2.17
CA GLU A 178 10.58 8.78 2.99
C GLU A 178 9.37 8.30 2.20
N VAL A 179 8.94 7.08 2.51
CA VAL A 179 7.71 6.49 1.98
C VAL A 179 6.81 6.13 3.15
N ILE A 180 5.54 6.51 3.06
CA ILE A 180 4.51 6.17 4.04
C ILE A 180 3.41 5.41 3.33
N VAL A 181 3.00 4.26 3.86
CA VAL A 181 1.70 3.68 3.53
C VAL A 181 0.66 4.42 4.36
N ALA A 182 0.01 5.41 3.76
CA ALA A 182 -0.89 6.31 4.47
C ALA A 182 -2.23 5.65 4.78
N ASN A 183 -2.74 4.82 3.85
CA ASN A 183 -4.01 4.12 4.03
C ASN A 183 -4.06 2.83 3.21
N LEU A 184 -4.62 1.78 3.81
CA LEU A 184 -5.11 0.59 3.12
C LEU A 184 -6.62 0.49 3.36
N LYS A 185 -7.41 0.74 2.32
CA LYS A 185 -8.87 0.66 2.39
C LYS A 185 -9.32 -0.75 2.01
N PHE A 186 -10.10 -1.36 2.88
CA PHE A 186 -10.73 -2.65 2.66
C PHE A 186 -12.25 -2.48 2.48
N ASP A 187 -12.88 -3.35 1.71
CA ASP A 187 -14.34 -3.42 1.61
C ASP A 187 -14.97 -4.23 2.77
N ARG A 188 -16.29 -4.43 2.73
CA ARG A 188 -17.03 -5.25 3.72
C ARG A 188 -16.59 -6.73 3.77
N CYS A 189 -15.80 -7.15 2.80
CA CYS A 189 -15.26 -8.50 2.64
C CYS A 189 -13.78 -8.58 3.01
N ASP A 190 -13.23 -7.53 3.64
CA ASP A 190 -11.81 -7.37 3.94
C ASP A 190 -10.90 -7.47 2.72
N LYS A 191 -11.41 -7.21 1.50
CA LYS A 191 -10.60 -7.17 0.29
C LYS A 191 -10.03 -5.77 0.11
N LEU A 192 -8.74 -5.68 -0.17
CA LEU A 192 -8.12 -4.40 -0.49
C LEU A 192 -8.83 -3.80 -1.70
N VAL A 193 -9.27 -2.55 -1.57
CA VAL A 193 -9.84 -1.78 -2.69
C VAL A 193 -9.00 -0.58 -3.04
N ARG A 194 -8.17 -0.07 -2.11
CA ARG A 194 -7.28 1.06 -2.37
C ARG A 194 -6.06 1.07 -1.45
N LEU A 195 -4.91 1.36 -2.02
CA LEU A 195 -3.68 1.74 -1.31
C LEU A 195 -3.38 3.21 -1.59
N VAL A 196 -3.13 3.98 -0.53
CA VAL A 196 -2.62 5.35 -0.61
C VAL A 196 -1.22 5.38 -0.01
N SER A 197 -0.24 5.88 -0.78
CA SER A 197 1.12 6.06 -0.30
C SER A 197 1.62 7.48 -0.49
N HIS A 198 2.30 8.01 0.51
CA HIS A 198 2.97 9.31 0.43
C HIS A 198 4.45 9.11 0.16
N PHE A 199 4.99 9.96 -0.70
CA PHE A 199 6.41 10.04 -1.01
C PHE A 199 6.91 11.43 -0.62
N LEU A 200 7.87 11.47 0.29
CA LEU A 200 8.37 12.72 0.87
C LEU A 200 9.83 12.92 0.53
N ILE A 201 10.21 14.16 0.24
CA ILE A 201 11.60 14.57 0.05
C ILE A 201 11.93 15.58 1.14
N ASN A 202 12.97 15.31 1.93
CA ASN A 202 13.40 16.17 3.04
C ASN A 202 12.24 16.52 4.00
N GLY A 203 11.42 15.52 4.37
CA GLY A 203 10.25 15.69 5.24
C GLY A 203 9.05 16.41 4.62
N ARG A 204 9.11 16.82 3.35
CA ARG A 204 8.01 17.49 2.65
C ARG A 204 7.30 16.52 1.71
N LEU A 205 5.97 16.53 1.73
CA LEU A 205 5.15 15.74 0.81
C LEU A 205 5.43 16.19 -0.63
N ASP A 206 6.01 15.30 -1.43
CA ASP A 206 6.32 15.53 -2.85
C ASP A 206 5.24 14.89 -3.71
N HIS A 207 4.81 13.65 -3.40
CA HIS A 207 3.72 13.00 -4.12
C HIS A 207 2.80 12.17 -3.24
N VAL A 208 1.52 12.08 -3.64
CA VAL A 208 0.54 11.10 -3.18
C VAL A 208 0.23 10.16 -4.34
N TYR A 209 0.40 8.85 -4.12
CA TYR A 209 0.06 7.81 -5.09
C TYR A 209 -1.14 7.00 -4.61
N ASN A 210 -2.10 6.81 -5.51
CA ASN A 210 -3.28 5.98 -5.28
C ASN A 210 -3.21 4.75 -6.20
N PHE A 211 -3.39 3.58 -5.61
CA PHE A 211 -3.41 2.31 -6.33
C PHE A 211 -4.68 1.55 -6.04
N GLU A 212 -5.13 0.79 -7.03
CA GLU A 212 -6.25 -0.15 -6.90
C GLU A 212 -5.82 -1.53 -7.43
N PRO A 213 -6.16 -2.62 -6.73
CA PRO A 213 -5.93 -3.96 -7.22
C PRO A 213 -6.46 -4.17 -8.64
N ASN A 214 -5.70 -4.92 -9.44
CA ASN A 214 -6.01 -5.24 -10.84
C ASN A 214 -6.10 -4.04 -11.81
N LYS A 215 -5.84 -2.81 -11.32
CA LYS A 215 -5.81 -1.59 -12.13
C LYS A 215 -4.45 -0.91 -12.12
N GLY A 216 -3.71 -1.02 -11.03
CA GLY A 216 -2.41 -0.38 -10.87
C GLY A 216 -2.53 1.02 -10.27
N MET A 217 -1.64 1.93 -10.67
CA MET A 217 -1.64 3.32 -10.20
C MET A 217 -2.75 4.15 -10.87
N VAL A 218 -3.87 4.33 -10.17
CA VAL A 218 -5.04 5.06 -10.68
C VAL A 218 -4.90 6.58 -10.54
N ASP A 219 -4.06 7.06 -9.62
CA ASP A 219 -3.80 8.49 -9.48
C ASP A 219 -2.43 8.80 -8.88
N ALA A 220 -1.90 9.98 -9.21
CA ALA A 220 -0.67 10.52 -8.65
C ALA A 220 -0.76 12.05 -8.60
N PHE A 221 -0.76 12.62 -7.40
CA PHE A 221 -0.74 14.07 -7.19
C PHE A 221 0.64 14.51 -6.74
N GLN A 222 1.10 15.63 -7.28
CA GLN A 222 2.26 16.34 -6.78
C GLN A 222 1.73 17.54 -5.97
N GLN A 223 2.28 17.77 -4.78
CA GLN A 223 2.02 19.01 -4.03
C GLN A 223 3.07 20.08 -4.37
#